data_AF-A0AAW1N4J2-F1
#
_entry.id   AF-A0AAW1N4J2-F1
#
_cell.length_a   1.000
_cell.length_b   1.000
_cell.length_c   1.000
_cell.angle_alpha   90.00
_cell.angle_beta   90.00
_cell.angle_gamma   90.00
#
_symmetry.space_group_name_H-M   'P 1'
#
loop_
_entity.id
_entity.type
_entity.pdbx_description
1 polymer ?
#
loop_
_entity_poly.entity_id
_entity_poly.type
_entity_poly.pdbx_seq_one_letter_code
_entity_poly.pdbx_strand_id
1 'polypeptide(L)'
;MASGCWVPAASGDIPQNAFVGGEDNGETLFVARGSFGDSQVPGKLLASHGCCYVPWGGKENPLTEYEVLCDFNGDWIECSGASIPQNAFPAGESEDGEPLYIGRVFIDGTLTIGKVQESHGVCYVPYDGKEESFQDYQILVTY
;
A
#
# COMPACT_ATOMS: atom_id res chain seq x y z
N MET A 1 -9.96 -6.72 18.04
CA MET A 1 -10.12 -6.06 16.73
C MET A 1 -8.97 -5.11 16.63
N ALA A 2 -7.99 -5.41 15.80
CA ALA A 2 -6.99 -4.43 15.55
C ALA A 2 -7.60 -3.21 14.86
N SER A 3 -7.19 -2.05 15.33
CA SER A 3 -7.62 -0.76 14.81
C SER A 3 -6.41 -0.11 14.16
N GLY A 4 -6.50 0.17 12.86
CA GLY A 4 -5.76 1.26 12.23
C GLY A 4 -6.73 2.39 11.93
N CYS A 5 -6.29 3.64 12.02
CA CYS A 5 -7.08 4.78 11.59
C CYS A 5 -6.57 5.27 10.23
N TRP A 6 -7.50 5.46 9.28
CA TRP A 6 -7.21 6.11 8.01
C TRP A 6 -7.41 7.61 8.21
N VAL A 7 -6.32 8.37 8.12
CA VAL A 7 -6.33 9.81 8.37
C VAL A 7 -6.19 10.55 7.04
N PRO A 8 -7.17 11.37 6.63
CA PRO A 8 -7.06 12.19 5.43
C PRO A 8 -5.85 13.12 5.50
N ALA A 9 -5.12 13.20 4.39
CA ALA A 9 -3.94 14.05 4.24
C ALA A 9 -3.80 14.47 2.76
N ALA A 10 -2.91 15.44 2.50
CA ALA A 10 -2.67 15.93 1.16
C ALA A 10 -1.28 16.54 1.01
N SER A 11 -0.83 16.69 -0.24
CA SER A 11 0.36 17.49 -0.59
C SER A 11 1.66 17.12 0.14
N GLY A 12 1.78 15.87 0.58
CA GLY A 12 2.94 15.33 1.30
C GLY A 12 2.81 15.35 2.82
N ASP A 13 1.68 15.80 3.36
CA ASP A 13 1.44 15.82 4.79
C ASP A 13 1.46 14.40 5.37
N ILE A 14 2.28 14.22 6.41
CA ILE A 14 2.36 12.98 7.18
C ILE A 14 1.67 13.22 8.53
N PRO A 15 0.51 12.59 8.80
CA PRO A 15 -0.12 12.68 10.11
C PRO A 15 0.73 12.08 11.22
N GLN A 16 0.44 12.47 12.46
CA GLN A 16 1.10 11.89 13.63
C GLN A 16 0.82 10.38 13.71
N ASN A 17 1.83 9.61 14.13
CA ASN A 17 1.76 8.15 14.27
C ASN A 17 1.46 7.40 12.96
N ALA A 18 1.82 7.99 11.81
CA ALA A 18 1.76 7.32 10.52
C ALA A 18 2.60 6.03 10.52
N PHE A 19 2.04 4.97 9.92
CA PHE A 19 2.65 3.65 9.88
C PHE A 19 3.70 3.58 8.77
N VAL A 20 4.95 3.32 9.16
CA VAL A 20 6.08 3.15 8.25
C VAL A 20 5.92 1.82 7.52
N GLY A 21 5.86 1.88 6.18
CA GLY A 21 5.72 0.70 5.34
C GLY A 21 7.03 0.27 4.67
N GLY A 22 7.94 1.20 4.44
CA GLY A 22 9.13 0.96 3.64
C GLY A 22 10.14 2.11 3.63
N GLU A 23 11.11 2.02 2.74
CA GLU A 23 12.20 2.99 2.59
C GLU A 23 12.68 3.01 1.13
N ASP A 24 12.93 4.20 0.60
CA ASP A 24 13.54 4.46 -0.70
C ASP A 24 14.77 5.36 -0.49
N ASN A 25 15.98 4.79 -0.61
CA ASN A 25 17.24 5.52 -0.53
C ASN A 25 17.37 6.45 0.70
N GLY A 26 16.89 6.00 1.87
CA GLY A 26 16.90 6.77 3.11
C GLY A 26 15.68 7.69 3.32
N GLU A 27 14.78 7.81 2.35
CA GLU A 27 13.46 8.41 2.55
C GLU A 27 12.47 7.36 3.05
N THR A 28 11.80 7.66 4.17
CA THR A 28 10.77 6.78 4.73
C THR A 28 9.51 6.80 3.88
N LEU A 29 8.98 5.61 3.56
CA LEU A 29 7.71 5.45 2.88
C LEU A 29 6.62 5.07 3.89
N PHE A 30 5.45 5.70 3.79
CA PHE A 30 4.31 5.41 4.66
C PHE A 30 3.23 4.66 3.91
N VAL A 31 2.51 3.80 4.63
CA VAL A 31 1.33 3.12 4.08
C VAL A 31 0.22 4.15 3.91
N ALA A 32 -0.21 4.32 2.66
CA ALA A 32 -1.31 5.20 2.31
C ALA A 32 -2.27 4.47 1.37
N ARG A 33 -3.44 5.06 1.16
CA ARG A 33 -4.38 4.66 0.12
C ARG A 33 -5.01 5.89 -0.51
N GLY A 34 -5.50 5.73 -1.74
CA GLY A 34 -6.22 6.79 -2.40
C GLY A 34 -7.29 6.26 -3.34
N SER A 35 -8.32 7.09 -3.55
CA SER A 35 -9.39 6.80 -4.47
C SER A 35 -8.88 6.98 -5.90
N PHE A 36 -9.01 5.94 -6.72
CA PHE A 36 -8.66 5.98 -8.13
C PHE A 36 -9.77 5.31 -8.95
N GLY A 37 -10.54 6.12 -9.69
CA GLY A 37 -11.80 5.66 -10.29
C GLY A 37 -12.78 5.22 -9.21
N ASP A 38 -13.38 4.04 -9.37
CA ASP A 38 -14.30 3.44 -8.41
C ASP A 38 -13.58 2.55 -7.37
N SER A 39 -12.24 2.54 -7.37
CA SER A 39 -11.43 1.76 -6.42
C SER A 39 -10.86 2.62 -5.29
N GLN A 40 -10.65 1.99 -4.14
CA GLN A 40 -9.82 2.51 -3.06
C GLN A 40 -8.54 1.68 -3.04
N VAL A 41 -7.39 2.27 -3.36
CA VAL A 41 -6.18 1.50 -3.68
C VAL A 41 -5.06 1.81 -2.69
N PRO A 42 -4.50 0.82 -1.98
CA PRO A 42 -3.32 1.01 -1.14
C PRO A 42 -2.05 1.21 -1.97
N GLY A 43 -1.12 1.98 -1.42
CA GLY A 43 0.11 2.41 -2.09
C GLY A 43 1.12 3.02 -1.12
N LYS A 44 2.07 3.78 -1.67
CA LYS A 44 3.18 4.40 -0.93
C LYS A 44 3.02 5.92 -0.90
N LEU A 45 3.16 6.52 0.28
CA LEU A 45 3.35 7.97 0.40
C LEU A 45 4.84 8.31 0.36
N LEU A 46 5.23 9.17 -0.58
CA LEU A 46 6.51 9.86 -0.62
C LEU A 46 6.27 11.34 -0.31
N ALA A 47 6.64 11.77 0.90
CA ALA A 47 6.37 13.13 1.35
C ALA A 47 7.16 14.17 0.54
N SER A 48 8.40 13.86 0.13
CA SER A 48 9.21 14.73 -0.71
C SER A 48 8.58 15.01 -2.09
N HIS A 49 7.77 14.08 -2.60
CA HIS A 49 7.04 14.21 -3.86
C HIS A 49 5.66 14.87 -3.69
N GLY A 50 5.19 15.01 -2.45
CA GLY A 50 3.89 15.61 -2.16
C GLY A 50 2.69 14.72 -2.48
N CYS A 51 2.88 13.41 -2.69
CA CYS A 51 1.80 12.53 -3.15
C CYS A 51 1.90 11.09 -2.65
N CYS A 52 0.74 10.42 -2.64
CA CYS A 52 0.62 8.98 -2.56
C CYS A 52 0.65 8.41 -3.98
N TYR A 53 1.44 7.38 -4.22
CA TYR A 53 1.44 6.63 -5.47
C TYR A 53 0.65 5.34 -5.31
N VAL A 54 -0.28 5.10 -6.21
CA VAL A 54 -1.08 3.87 -6.26
C VAL A 54 -0.85 3.09 -7.56
N PRO A 55 -0.70 1.75 -7.50
CA PRO A 55 -0.57 0.90 -8.68
C PRO A 55 -1.95 0.68 -9.31
N TRP A 56 -2.14 1.11 -10.56
CA TRP A 56 -3.36 0.80 -11.31
C TRP A 56 -3.21 0.88 -12.82
N GLY A 57 -3.80 -0.08 -13.53
CA GLY A 57 -3.89 -0.08 -14.99
C GLY A 57 -2.52 -0.11 -15.69
N GLY A 58 -1.55 -0.79 -15.11
CA GLY A 58 -0.18 -0.86 -15.62
C GLY A 58 0.69 0.36 -15.30
N LYS A 59 0.20 1.30 -14.47
CA LYS A 59 0.88 2.57 -14.18
C LYS A 59 1.00 2.84 -12.69
N GLU A 60 2.02 3.63 -12.36
CA GLU A 60 2.14 4.34 -11.08
C GLU A 60 1.36 5.66 -11.19
N ASN A 61 0.36 5.84 -10.33
CA ASN A 61 -0.53 6.99 -10.39
C ASN A 61 -0.35 7.89 -9.15
N PRO A 62 0.07 9.15 -9.31
CA PRO A 62 0.19 10.09 -8.20
C PRO A 62 -1.17 10.67 -7.78
N LEU A 63 -1.43 10.68 -6.48
CA LEU A 63 -2.60 11.25 -5.83
C LEU A 63 -2.15 12.28 -4.80
N THR A 64 -2.60 13.53 -4.94
CA THR A 64 -2.26 14.63 -4.01
C THR A 64 -3.18 14.67 -2.79
N GLU A 65 -4.31 13.96 -2.84
CA GLU A 65 -5.25 13.76 -1.72
C GLU A 65 -5.33 12.25 -1.47
N TYR A 66 -5.17 11.85 -0.21
CA TYR A 66 -5.05 10.45 0.17
C TYR A 66 -5.38 10.27 1.66
N GLU A 67 -5.39 9.01 2.11
CA GLU A 67 -5.46 8.67 3.53
C GLU A 67 -4.19 7.92 3.94
N VAL A 68 -3.64 8.27 5.09
CA VAL A 68 -2.45 7.61 5.67
C VAL A 68 -2.91 6.68 6.78
N LEU A 69 -2.39 5.45 6.81
CA LEU A 69 -2.63 4.52 7.89
C LEU A 69 -1.86 4.98 9.14
N CYS A 70 -2.57 5.26 10.22
CA CYS A 70 -2.00 5.72 11.48
C CYS A 70 -2.48 4.85 12.65
N ASP A 71 -1.78 4.95 13.79
CA ASP A 71 -2.09 4.23 15.04
C ASP A 71 -2.30 2.72 14.86
N PHE A 72 -1.61 2.12 13.89
CA PHE A 72 -1.76 0.71 13.54
C PHE A 72 -0.77 -0.17 14.32
N ASN A 73 -1.24 -1.33 14.79
CA ASN A 73 -0.43 -2.34 15.45
C ASN A 73 -0.55 -3.68 14.71
N GLY A 74 0.51 -4.05 14.02
CA GLY A 74 0.58 -5.27 13.23
C GLY A 74 1.99 -5.55 12.75
N ASP A 75 2.11 -6.51 11.83
CA ASP A 75 3.38 -7.01 11.34
C ASP A 75 3.35 -7.31 9.86
N TRP A 76 4.53 -7.49 9.29
CA TRP A 76 4.70 -7.94 7.92
C TRP A 76 5.06 -9.42 7.92
N ILE A 77 4.32 -10.24 7.19
CA ILE A 77 4.65 -11.65 7.02
C ILE A 77 4.83 -12.01 5.56
N GLU A 78 5.75 -12.93 5.30
CA GLU A 78 5.98 -13.47 3.97
C GLU A 78 4.72 -14.17 3.44
N CYS A 79 4.37 -13.89 2.20
CA CYS A 79 3.22 -14.42 1.50
C CYS A 79 3.58 -14.66 0.03
N SER A 80 2.89 -15.62 -0.59
CA SER A 80 3.08 -15.93 -2.00
C SER A 80 1.76 -16.30 -2.67
N GLY A 81 1.59 -15.82 -3.89
CA GLY A 81 0.41 -16.08 -4.69
C GLY A 81 -0.87 -15.52 -4.06
N ALA A 82 -1.92 -16.33 -4.02
CA ALA A 82 -3.21 -16.01 -3.42
C ALA A 82 -3.36 -16.54 -1.97
N SER A 83 -2.27 -16.87 -1.28
CA SER A 83 -2.31 -17.50 0.05
C SER A 83 -2.53 -16.47 1.17
N ILE A 84 -3.64 -15.74 1.12
CA ILE A 84 -3.88 -14.59 2.01
C ILE A 84 -4.14 -15.06 3.45
N PRO A 85 -3.35 -14.59 4.44
CA PRO A 85 -3.57 -14.88 5.86
C PRO A 85 -4.93 -14.36 6.34
N GLN A 86 -5.61 -15.10 7.22
CA GLN A 86 -6.92 -14.70 7.76
C GLN A 86 -6.89 -13.37 8.52
N ASN A 87 -5.72 -12.98 9.05
CA ASN A 87 -5.51 -11.73 9.77
C ASN A 87 -4.84 -10.64 8.90
N ALA A 88 -4.83 -10.80 7.57
CA ALA A 88 -4.43 -9.74 6.65
C ALA A 88 -5.35 -8.53 6.82
N PHE A 89 -4.77 -7.33 6.83
CA PHE A 89 -5.52 -6.09 7.05
C PHE A 89 -6.10 -5.57 5.72
N PRO A 90 -7.44 -5.56 5.54
CA PRO A 90 -8.05 -5.01 4.33
C PRO A 90 -7.86 -3.49 4.31
N ALA A 91 -7.45 -2.96 3.17
CA ALA A 91 -7.07 -1.55 3.04
C ALA A 91 -7.77 -0.82 1.91
N GLY A 92 -8.50 -1.54 1.07
CA GLY A 92 -9.16 -0.99 -0.09
C GLY A 92 -10.10 -1.98 -0.73
N GLU A 93 -10.64 -1.57 -1.87
CA GLU A 93 -11.58 -2.37 -2.66
C GLU A 93 -11.35 -2.05 -4.14
N SER A 94 -11.39 -3.08 -4.98
CA SER A 94 -11.33 -2.95 -6.44
C SER A 94 -12.64 -2.42 -7.00
N GLU A 95 -12.65 -2.08 -8.29
CA GLU A 95 -13.85 -1.68 -9.02
C GLU A 95 -14.97 -2.74 -9.05
N ASP A 96 -14.62 -4.02 -8.86
CA ASP A 96 -15.56 -5.14 -8.81
C ASP A 96 -16.01 -5.51 -7.38
N GLY A 97 -15.58 -4.73 -6.37
CA GLY A 97 -15.89 -5.01 -4.97
C GLY A 97 -14.96 -6.04 -4.30
N GLU A 98 -13.83 -6.39 -4.94
CA GLU A 98 -12.85 -7.30 -4.35
C GLU A 98 -12.02 -6.57 -3.28
N PRO A 99 -11.90 -7.11 -2.05
CA PRO A 99 -11.01 -6.55 -1.04
C PRO A 99 -9.56 -6.50 -1.53
N LEU A 100 -8.92 -5.35 -1.33
CA LEU A 100 -7.49 -5.16 -1.57
C LEU A 100 -6.75 -5.09 -0.23
N TYR A 101 -5.59 -5.74 -0.18
CA TYR A 101 -4.74 -5.76 1.01
C TYR A 101 -3.44 -4.99 0.76
N ILE A 102 -2.71 -4.68 1.83
CA ILE A 102 -1.43 -3.99 1.74
C ILE A 102 -0.33 -5.03 1.59
N GLY A 103 0.43 -4.91 0.52
CA GLY A 103 1.66 -5.67 0.31
C GLY A 103 2.86 -4.75 0.24
N ARG A 104 4.05 -5.32 0.47
CA ARG A 104 5.32 -4.66 0.17
C ARG A 104 6.32 -5.64 -0.42
N VAL A 105 7.22 -5.10 -1.23
CA VAL A 105 8.29 -5.87 -1.88
C VAL A 105 9.60 -5.09 -1.81
N PHE A 106 10.71 -5.83 -1.84
CA PHE A 106 12.04 -5.24 -1.99
C PHE A 106 12.45 -5.31 -3.47
N ILE A 107 12.60 -4.15 -4.12
CA ILE A 107 12.98 -4.00 -5.52
C ILE A 107 14.08 -2.95 -5.64
N ASP A 108 15.20 -3.31 -6.28
CA ASP A 108 16.29 -2.39 -6.61
C ASP A 108 16.77 -1.48 -5.46
N GLY A 109 16.83 -2.03 -4.24
CA GLY A 109 17.27 -1.28 -3.06
C GLY A 109 16.13 -0.55 -2.31
N THR A 110 14.91 -0.59 -2.85
CA THR A 110 13.73 0.05 -2.26
C THR A 110 12.81 -0.99 -1.64
N LEU A 111 12.39 -0.77 -0.41
CA LEU A 111 11.27 -1.50 0.19
C LEU A 111 10.00 -0.68 -0.04
N THR A 112 9.13 -1.11 -0.96
CA THR A 112 7.98 -0.30 -1.43
C THR A 112 6.64 -0.98 -1.19
N ILE A 113 5.60 -0.18 -0.99
CA ILE A 113 4.24 -0.60 -0.64
C ILE A 113 3.33 -0.53 -1.86
N GLY A 114 2.41 -1.49 -1.98
CA GLY A 114 1.35 -1.49 -2.98
C GLY A 114 0.14 -2.31 -2.56
N LYS A 115 -0.61 -2.82 -3.53
CA LYS A 115 -1.83 -3.60 -3.32
C LYS A 115 -1.58 -5.08 -3.54
N VAL A 116 -2.19 -5.92 -2.71
CA VAL A 116 -2.33 -7.35 -2.98
C VAL A 116 -3.76 -7.58 -3.45
N GLN A 117 -3.89 -8.28 -4.57
CA GLN A 117 -5.17 -8.68 -5.13
C GLN A 117 -5.21 -10.20 -5.20
N GLU A 118 -6.05 -10.81 -4.36
CA GLU A 118 -6.08 -12.26 -4.15
C GLU A 118 -6.45 -13.01 -5.42
N SER A 119 -7.45 -12.51 -6.16
CA SER A 119 -7.92 -13.11 -7.42
C SER A 119 -6.83 -13.14 -8.50
N HIS A 120 -5.89 -12.20 -8.47
CA HIS A 120 -4.75 -12.14 -9.37
C HIS A 120 -3.53 -12.90 -8.85
N GLY A 121 -3.49 -13.21 -7.55
CA GLY A 121 -2.41 -13.94 -6.89
C GLY A 121 -1.07 -13.20 -6.90
N VAL A 122 -1.09 -11.87 -6.83
CA VAL A 122 0.13 -11.04 -6.84
C VAL A 122 -0.01 -9.80 -5.96
N CYS A 123 1.13 -9.26 -5.54
CA CYS A 123 1.27 -7.89 -5.08
C CYS A 123 1.67 -7.00 -6.27
N TYR A 124 0.90 -5.96 -6.53
CA TYR A 124 1.25 -4.89 -7.45
C TYR A 124 1.84 -3.73 -6.68
N VAL A 125 2.99 -3.22 -7.10
CA VAL A 125 3.61 -2.02 -6.50
C VAL A 125 3.81 -0.92 -7.56
N PRO A 126 3.60 0.35 -7.17
CA PRO A 126 3.96 1.48 -8.02
C PRO A 126 5.47 1.70 -7.94
N TYR A 127 6.16 1.62 -9.08
CA TYR A 127 7.61 1.81 -9.16
C TYR A 127 8.03 2.27 -10.56
N ASP A 128 8.90 3.28 -10.63
CA ASP A 128 9.45 3.84 -11.88
C ASP A 128 8.38 4.12 -12.97
N GLY A 129 7.26 4.73 -12.57
CA GLY A 129 6.16 5.08 -13.47
C GLY A 129 5.23 3.91 -13.85
N LYS A 130 5.46 2.70 -13.33
CA LYS A 130 4.72 1.48 -13.69
C LYS A 130 4.05 0.82 -12.48
N GLU A 131 3.08 -0.02 -12.80
CA GLU A 131 2.56 -1.04 -11.89
C GLU A 131 3.33 -2.34 -12.14
N GLU A 132 4.20 -2.72 -11.21
CA GLU A 132 5.02 -3.93 -11.29
C GLU A 132 4.39 -5.03 -10.43
N SER A 133 4.34 -6.28 -10.92
CA SER A 133 3.66 -7.40 -10.25
C SER A 133 4.62 -8.44 -9.68
N PHE A 134 4.39 -8.88 -8.45
CA PHE A 134 5.22 -9.83 -7.73
C PHE A 134 4.39 -10.97 -7.14
N GLN A 135 4.83 -12.21 -7.34
CA GLN A 135 4.21 -13.38 -6.73
C GLN A 135 4.61 -13.57 -5.27
N ASP A 136 5.85 -13.23 -4.92
CA ASP A 136 6.38 -13.28 -3.57
C ASP A 136 6.43 -11.86 -2.99
N TYR A 137 5.86 -11.68 -1.81
CA TYR A 137 5.71 -10.37 -1.18
C TYR A 137 5.52 -10.52 0.33
N GLN A 138 5.67 -9.42 1.06
CA GLN A 138 5.21 -9.36 2.44
C GLN A 138 3.82 -8.75 2.48
N ILE A 139 2.91 -9.30 3.28
CA ILE A 139 1.56 -8.78 3.48
C ILE A 139 1.42 -8.22 4.90
N LEU A 140 0.73 -7.10 5.02
CA LEU A 140 0.45 -6.48 6.32
C LEU A 140 -0.66 -7.26 7.02
N VAL A 141 -0.33 -7.80 8.20
CA VAL A 141 -1.26 -8.50 9.07
C VAL A 141 -1.41 -7.77 10.38
N THR A 142 -2.44 -8.17 11.11
CA THR A 142 -2.80 -7.54 12.36
C THR A 142 -2.97 -8.56 13.49
N TYR A 143 -2.72 -8.14 14.73
CA TYR A 143 -2.84 -8.98 15.92
C TYR A 143 -4.23 -8.97 16.57
#